data_AF-A0A8I1N9E8-F1
#
_entry.id   AF-A0A8I1N9E8-F1
#
_cell.length_a   1.000
_cell.length_b   1.000
_cell.length_c   1.000
_cell.angle_alpha   90.00
_cell.angle_beta   90.00
_cell.angle_gamma   90.00
#
_symmetry.space_group_name_H-M   'P 1'
#
loop_
_entity.id
_entity.type
_entity.pdbx_description
1 polymer ?
#
loop_
_entity_poly.entity_id
_entity_poly.type
_entity_poly.pdbx_seq_one_letter_code
_entity_poly.pdbx_strand_id
1 'polypeptide(L)' 'MNTSQPHDPHEIVIAATLWLMHRYQQTGCRKLARMIEQHLVWMHDRATSPRLADACRRLSFEWRAVSTATPMRPTHPILH' A
#
# COMPACT_ATOMS: atom_id res chain seq x y z
N MET A 1 15.16 14.17 26.82
CA MET A 1 15.83 14.57 25.56
C MET A 1 15.05 13.93 24.43
N ASN A 2 14.16 14.67 23.76
CA ASN A 2 13.40 14.15 22.63
C ASN A 2 14.30 14.18 21.40
N THR A 3 14.93 13.05 21.09
CA THR A 3 15.58 12.87 19.80
C THR A 3 14.48 12.78 18.75
N SER A 4 14.22 13.89 18.06
CA SER A 4 13.50 13.89 16.78
C SER A 4 14.36 13.13 15.78
N GLN A 5 14.36 11.80 15.88
CA GLN A 5 15.05 10.95 14.93
C GLN A 5 14.36 11.17 13.58
N PRO A 6 15.07 11.64 12.55
CA PRO A 6 14.47 11.80 11.24
C PRO A 6 13.92 10.45 10.82
N HIS A 7 12.62 10.40 10.54
CA HIS A 7 11.98 9.18 10.07
C HIS A 7 12.73 8.70 8.84
N ASP A 8 13.10 7.43 8.87
CA ASP A 8 13.79 6.82 7.76
C ASP A 8 12.87 6.96 6.52
N PRO A 9 13.37 7.51 5.40
CA PRO A 9 12.54 7.73 4.21
C PRO A 9 11.85 6.46 3.71
N HIS A 10 12.45 5.28 3.95
CA HIS A 10 11.84 4.00 3.59
C HIS A 10 10.60 3.70 4.44
N GLU A 11 10.60 4.04 5.74
CA GLU A 11 9.42 3.85 6.60
C GLU A 11 8.24 4.71 6.16
N ILE A 12 8.50 5.95 5.72
CA ILE A 12 7.46 6.85 5.20
C ILE A 12 6.83 6.26 3.94
N VAL A 13 7.64 5.77 3.00
CA VAL A 13 7.14 5.19 1.75
C VAL A 13 6.36 3.90 1.99
N ILE A 14 6.82 3.05 2.92
CA ILE A 14 6.11 1.83 3.32
C ILE A 14 4.74 2.18 3.91
N ALA A 15 4.70 3.13 4.87
CA ALA A 15 3.46 3.56 5.49
C ALA A 15 2.48 4.20 4.49
N ALA A 16 2.99 5.03 3.57
CA ALA A 16 2.19 5.63 2.51
C ALA A 16 1.57 4.56 1.58
N THR A 17 2.35 3.54 1.23
CA THR A 17 1.87 2.44 0.37
C THR A 17 0.78 1.62 1.06
N LEU A 18 0.96 1.29 2.34
CA LEU A 18 -0.08 0.62 3.15
C LEU A 18 -1.37 1.44 3.22
N TRP A 19 -1.25 2.74 3.48
CA TRP A 19 -2.41 3.63 3.53
C TRP A 19 -3.15 3.67 2.19
N LEU A 20 -2.44 3.72 1.06
CA LEU A 20 -3.04 3.69 -0.27
C LEU A 20 -3.78 2.37 -0.54
N MET A 21 -3.21 1.22 -0.17
CA MET A 21 -3.85 -0.09 -0.30
C MET A 21 -5.15 -0.17 0.52
N HIS A 22 -5.10 0.27 1.78
CA HIS A 22 -6.28 0.33 2.63
C HIS A 22 -7.36 1.28 2.05
N ARG A 23 -6.94 2.43 1.52
CA ARG A 23 -7.86 3.36 0.86
C ARG A 23 -8.47 2.78 -0.43
N TYR A 24 -7.71 2.01 -1.18
CA TYR A 24 -8.21 1.29 -2.35
C TYR A 24 -9.26 0.25 -1.95
N GLN A 25 -9.03 -0.52 -0.89
CA GLN A 25 -10.03 -1.50 -0.40
C GLN A 25 -11.37 -0.85 -0.05
N GLN A 26 -11.36 0.36 0.52
CA GLN A 26 -12.59 1.07 0.88
C GLN A 26 -13.33 1.67 -0.34
N THR A 27 -12.60 2.08 -1.36
CA THR A 27 -13.15 2.91 -2.45
C THR A 27 -13.26 2.20 -3.78
N GLY A 28 -12.49 1.12 -4.01
CA GLY A 28 -12.35 0.45 -5.30
C GLY A 28 -11.80 1.35 -6.41
N CYS A 29 -11.18 2.49 -6.07
CA CYS A 29 -10.80 3.50 -7.04
C CYS A 29 -9.63 3.03 -7.93
N ARG A 30 -9.87 2.85 -9.22
CA ARG A 30 -8.84 2.42 -10.19
C ARG A 30 -7.64 3.38 -10.30
N LYS A 31 -7.82 4.67 -10.00
CA LYS A 31 -6.72 5.64 -9.95
C LYS A 31 -5.74 5.32 -8.81
N LEU A 32 -6.26 4.91 -7.65
CA LEU A 32 -5.43 4.48 -6.52
C LEU A 32 -4.70 3.18 -6.85
N ALA A 33 -5.35 2.23 -7.53
CA ALA A 33 -4.69 1.01 -8.00
C ALA A 33 -3.43 1.31 -8.83
N ARG A 34 -3.57 2.19 -9.82
CA ARG A 34 -2.43 2.60 -10.66
C ARG A 34 -1.33 3.32 -9.87
N MET A 35 -1.69 4.14 -8.88
CA MET A 35 -0.70 4.81 -8.02
C MET A 35 0.06 3.81 -7.13
N ILE A 36 -0.62 2.80 -6.61
CA ILE A 36 -0.02 1.73 -5.80
C ILE A 36 0.97 0.93 -6.64
N GLU A 37 0.58 0.52 -7.85
CA GLU A 37 1.47 -0.18 -8.78
C GLU A 37 2.73 0.63 -9.11
N GLN A 38 2.58 1.93 -9.39
CA GLN A 38 3.71 2.82 -9.64
C GLN A 38 4.64 2.94 -8.43
N HIS A 39 4.09 3.02 -7.22
CA HIS A 39 4.89 3.04 -5.99
C HIS A 39 5.65 1.73 -5.77
N LEU A 40 5.02 0.58 -6.03
CA LEU A 40 5.67 -0.73 -5.90
C LEU A 40 6.84 -0.87 -6.90
N VAL A 41 6.63 -0.45 -8.15
CA VAL A 41 7.70 -0.45 -9.18
C VAL A 41 8.85 0.47 -8.77
N TRP A 42 8.53 1.69 -8.32
CA TRP A 42 9.55 2.64 -7.85
C TRP A 42 10.33 2.12 -6.63
N MET A 43 9.64 1.50 -5.66
CA MET A 43 10.29 0.90 -4.50
C MET A 43 11.19 -0.26 -4.89
N HIS A 44 10.78 -1.07 -5.87
CA HIS A 44 11.58 -2.19 -6.35
C HIS A 44 12.88 -1.70 -7.02
N ASP A 45 12.79 -0.68 -7.87
CA ASP A 45 13.94 -0.07 -8.55
C ASP A 45 14.91 0.61 -7.56
N ARG A 46 14.38 1.24 -6.51
CA ARG A 46 15.17 1.96 -5.50
C ARG A 46 15.46 1.17 -4.23
N ALA A 47 15.21 -0.14 -4.21
CA ALA A 47 15.49 -1.00 -3.07
C ALA A 47 17.00 -1.24 -2.90
N THR A 48 17.72 -0.21 -2.47
CA THR A 48 19.14 -0.28 -2.09
C THR A 48 19.32 -0.87 -0.69
N SER A 49 18.29 -0.82 0.14
CA SER A 49 18.26 -1.40 1.48
C SER A 49 17.55 -2.76 1.49
N PRO A 50 18.11 -3.80 2.15
CA PRO A 50 17.46 -5.10 2.29
C PRO A 50 16.10 -4.99 3.00
N ARG A 51 15.94 -4.01 3.90
CA ARG A 51 14.67 -3.73 4.59
C ARG A 51 13.59 -3.24 3.63
N LEU A 52 13.96 -2.35 2.69
CA LEU A 52 13.04 -1.87 1.66
C LEU A 52 12.70 -2.97 0.66
N ALA A 53 13.67 -3.82 0.29
CA ALA A 53 13.46 -4.96 -0.60
C ALA A 53 12.46 -5.97 -0.03
N ASP A 54 12.59 -6.31 1.27
CA ASP A 54 11.67 -7.21 1.95
C ASP A 54 10.25 -6.61 2.06
N ALA A 55 10.17 -5.34 2.46
CA ALA A 55 8.91 -4.61 2.54
C ALA A 55 8.23 -4.52 1.15
N CYS A 56 8.97 -4.22 0.10
CA CYS A 56 8.46 -4.17 -1.27
C CYS A 56 7.89 -5.53 -1.71
N ARG A 57 8.56 -6.64 -1.36
CA ARG A 57 8.08 -8.00 -1.66
C ARG A 57 6.79 -8.32 -0.93
N ARG A 58 6.72 -8.02 0.37
CA ARG A 58 5.51 -8.20 1.19
C ARG A 58 4.34 -7.37 0.65
N LEU A 59 4.56 -6.09 0.41
CA LEU A 59 3.55 -5.18 -0.13
C LEU A 59 3.07 -5.61 -1.52
N SER A 60 3.97 -6.10 -2.38
CA SER A 60 3.58 -6.60 -3.70
C SER A 60 2.69 -7.85 -3.60
N PHE A 61 2.92 -8.71 -2.62
CA PHE A 61 2.08 -9.87 -2.36
C PHE A 61 0.71 -9.46 -1.84
N GLU A 62 0.66 -8.56 -0.85
CA GLU A 62 -0.59 -8.01 -0.31
C GLU A 62 -1.39 -7.29 -1.40
N TRP A 63 -0.73 -6.49 -2.24
CA TRP A 63 -1.37 -5.81 -3.36
C TRP A 63 -2.07 -6.77 -4.29
N ARG A 64 -1.40 -7.86 -4.66
CA ARG A 64 -2.00 -8.89 -5.52
C ARG A 64 -3.27 -9.42 -4.90
N ALA A 65 -3.21 -9.84 -3.63
CA ALA A 65 -4.39 -10.33 -2.91
C ALA A 65 -5.54 -9.31 -2.89
N VAL A 66 -5.24 -8.04 -2.60
CA VAL A 66 -6.21 -6.94 -2.56
C VAL A 66 -6.78 -6.59 -3.93
N SER A 67 -5.97 -6.63 -4.98
CA SER A 67 -6.36 -6.31 -6.36
C SER A 67 -7.21 -7.40 -7.01
N THR A 68 -6.96 -8.67 -6.67
CA THR A 68 -7.70 -9.83 -7.18
C THR A 68 -8.93 -10.14 -6.36
N ALA A 69 -8.97 -9.71 -5.10
CA ALA A 69 -10.19 -9.66 -4.33
C ALA A 69 -11.11 -8.67 -5.04
N THR A 70 -12.06 -9.19 -5.82
CA THR A 70 -13.18 -8.40 -6.33
C THR A 70 -13.70 -7.59 -5.14
N PRO A 71 -13.76 -6.24 -5.21
CA PRO A 71 -14.25 -5.46 -4.10
C PRO A 71 -15.65 -5.97 -3.82
N MET A 72 -15.81 -6.70 -2.71
CA MET A 72 -17.13 -7.00 -2.20
C MET A 72 -17.71 -5.64 -1.92
N ARG A 73 -18.61 -5.19 -2.81
CA ARG A 73 -19.47 -4.04 -2.56
C ARG A 73 -19.93 -4.19 -1.11
N PRO A 74 -19.88 -3.13 -0.28
CA PRO A 74 -20.55 -3.18 0.99
C PRO A 74 -22.00 -3.55 0.69
N THR A 75 -22.40 -4.76 1.06
CA THR A 75 -23.79 -5.16 1.15
C THR A 75 -24.35 -4.28 2.24
N HIS A 76 -24.82 -3.10 1.86
CA HIS A 76 -25.70 -2.31 2.70
C HIS A 76 -26.89 -3.23 3.00
N PRO A 77 -27.15 -3.62 4.26
CA PRO A 77 -28.42 -4.24 4.57
C PRO A 77 -29.48 -3.17 4.29
N ILE A 78 -30.28 -3.40 3.24
CA ILE A 78 -31.53 -2.68 3.03
C ILE A 78 -32.42 -3.09 4.20
N LEU A 79 -32.49 -2.23 5.22
CA LEU A 79 -33.54 -2.30 6.22
C LEU A 79 -34.80 -1.75 5.55
N HIS A 80 -35.78 -2.62 5.32
CA HIS A 80 -37.11 -2.29 4.84
C HIS A 80 -38.16 -2.75 5.83
#